data_AF-A0A545T3R1-F1
#
_entry.id   AF-A0A545T3R1-F1
#
_cell.length_a   1.000
_cell.length_b   1.000
_cell.length_c   1.000
_cell.angle_alpha   90.00
_cell.angle_beta   90.00
_cell.angle_gamma   90.00
#
_symmetry.space_group_name_H-M   'P 1'
#
loop_
_entity.id
_entity.type
_entity.pdbx_description
1 polymer ?
#
loop_
_entity_poly.entity_id
_entity_poly.type
_entity_poly.pdbx_seq_one_letter_code
_entity_poly.pdbx_strand_id
1 'polypeptide(L)'
;MGAGGYGKFLAVPGPDARFFPDPPAPQASAVFPQEQQLLQRRFCLLSAPWPIDAVHDRPFGFITFFAIGYIYRSNKMEIRLIKVLAVLGVLLGSLQAQAVSYDGTWTQNKSNAGVAWTPMRTHANHFCFLSKVEIEETDTSREWARCRAYRSSGADWILEARLGKSSDADARCSAICYNN
;
A
#
# COMPACT_ATOMS: atom_id res chain seq x y z
N MET A 1 39.28 -20.35 32.48
CA MET A 1 39.49 -21.55 31.64
C MET A 1 38.48 -22.59 32.12
N GLY A 2 37.44 -23.03 31.43
CA GLY A 2 36.96 -22.94 30.06
C GLY A 2 36.17 -24.23 29.81
N ALA A 3 34.88 -24.15 29.49
CA ALA A 3 34.09 -25.15 28.76
C ALA A 3 32.62 -24.71 28.69
N GLY A 4 32.29 -23.89 27.68
CA GLY A 4 30.92 -23.65 27.26
C GLY A 4 30.43 -24.83 26.43
N GLY A 5 29.35 -25.46 26.86
CA GLY A 5 28.71 -26.56 26.15
C GLY A 5 27.97 -26.07 24.91
N TYR A 6 28.36 -26.56 23.75
CA TYR A 6 27.64 -26.36 22.49
C TYR A 6 26.45 -27.32 22.44
N GLY A 7 25.24 -26.75 22.43
CA GLY A 7 24.01 -27.48 22.16
C GLY A 7 24.00 -28.04 20.73
N LYS A 8 23.97 -29.36 20.64
CA LYS A 8 23.90 -30.14 19.40
C LYS A 8 22.49 -30.01 18.82
N PHE A 9 22.27 -29.13 17.85
CA PHE A 9 21.05 -29.13 17.04
C PHE A 9 21.06 -30.37 16.15
N LEU A 10 20.09 -31.25 16.37
CA LEU A 10 19.82 -32.39 15.50
C LEU A 10 19.23 -31.88 14.20
N ALA A 11 19.97 -32.06 13.11
CA ALA A 11 19.45 -31.90 11.76
C ALA A 11 18.35 -32.95 11.53
N VAL A 12 17.13 -32.47 11.30
CA VAL A 12 16.03 -33.32 10.84
C VAL A 12 16.30 -33.68 9.38
N PRO A 13 16.41 -34.97 9.01
CA PRO A 13 16.55 -35.36 7.62
C PRO A 13 15.25 -35.03 6.87
N GLY A 14 15.38 -34.31 5.77
CA GLY A 14 14.26 -33.78 5.00
C GLY A 14 13.43 -34.88 4.31
N PRO A 15 12.12 -34.66 4.12
CA PRO A 15 11.37 -35.42 3.14
C PRO A 15 11.56 -34.79 1.75
N ASP A 16 11.98 -35.64 0.82
CA ASP A 16 11.74 -35.57 -0.63
C ASP A 16 11.62 -34.18 -1.26
N ALA A 17 12.69 -33.78 -1.96
CA ALA A 17 12.65 -32.77 -3.00
C ALA A 17 11.77 -33.26 -4.17
N ARG A 18 10.45 -33.32 -3.94
CA ARG A 18 9.49 -33.35 -5.04
C ARG A 18 9.63 -32.03 -5.76
N PHE A 19 9.88 -32.12 -7.05
CA PHE A 19 9.78 -31.01 -7.99
C PHE A 19 8.39 -30.37 -7.82
N PHE A 20 8.30 -29.32 -7.01
CA PHE A 20 7.15 -28.44 -7.07
C PHE A 20 7.35 -27.61 -8.33
N PRO A 21 6.51 -27.77 -9.38
CA PRO A 21 6.53 -26.84 -10.49
C PRO A 21 6.38 -25.43 -9.90
N ASP A 22 7.17 -24.49 -10.42
CA ASP A 22 7.05 -23.09 -10.02
C ASP A 22 5.58 -22.70 -10.02
N PRO A 23 5.05 -22.12 -8.93
CA PRO A 23 3.68 -21.64 -8.93
C PRO A 23 3.54 -20.69 -10.12
N PRO A 24 2.48 -20.84 -10.94
CA PRO A 24 2.28 -19.98 -12.10
C PRO A 24 2.41 -18.53 -11.63
N ALA A 25 3.18 -17.74 -12.40
CA ALA A 25 3.39 -16.32 -12.11
C ALA A 25 2.05 -15.71 -11.69
N PRO A 26 1.98 -15.02 -10.55
CA PRO A 26 0.72 -14.45 -10.09
C PRO A 26 0.22 -13.57 -11.22
N GLN A 27 -0.86 -14.00 -11.88
CA GLN A 27 -1.58 -13.14 -12.79
C GLN A 27 -2.02 -11.98 -11.91
N ALA A 28 -1.36 -10.83 -12.11
CA ALA A 28 -1.68 -9.59 -11.42
C ALA A 28 -3.02 -9.07 -11.96
N SER A 29 -4.07 -9.86 -11.80
CA SER A 29 -5.43 -9.36 -11.73
C SER A 29 -5.50 -8.66 -10.38
N ALA A 30 -5.17 -7.37 -10.38
CA ALA A 30 -5.43 -6.51 -9.24
C ALA A 30 -6.94 -6.49 -9.00
N VAL A 31 -7.44 -7.47 -8.23
CA VAL A 31 -8.78 -7.44 -7.65
C VAL A 31 -8.69 -6.38 -6.56
N PHE A 32 -8.81 -5.12 -6.99
CA PHE A 32 -9.07 -4.03 -6.08
C PHE A 32 -10.36 -4.34 -5.32
N PRO A 33 -10.39 -4.17 -3.99
CA PRO A 33 -11.63 -4.24 -3.24
C PRO A 33 -12.67 -3.34 -3.90
N GLN A 34 -13.88 -3.87 -4.13
CA GLN A 34 -14.94 -3.21 -4.92
C GLN A 34 -15.29 -1.80 -4.41
N GLU A 35 -15.00 -1.49 -3.15
CA GLU A 35 -15.14 -0.15 -2.56
C GLU A 35 -14.14 0.90 -3.11
N GLN A 36 -12.91 0.52 -3.48
CA GLN A 36 -11.92 1.47 -3.97
C GLN A 36 -12.16 1.87 -5.44
N GLN A 37 -12.84 1.03 -6.23
CA GLN A 37 -13.16 1.35 -7.63
C GLN A 37 -14.22 2.45 -7.78
N LEU A 38 -15.10 2.62 -6.79
CA LEU A 38 -16.12 3.67 -6.78
C LEU A 38 -15.53 5.07 -6.51
N LEU A 39 -14.46 5.15 -5.71
CA LEU A 39 -13.79 6.41 -5.40
C LEU A 39 -12.82 6.85 -6.52
N GLN A 40 -12.12 5.91 -7.16
CA GLN A 40 -11.17 6.24 -8.24
C GLN A 40 -11.87 6.69 -9.54
N ARG A 41 -13.09 6.19 -9.81
CA ARG A 41 -13.94 6.69 -10.92
C ARG A 41 -14.39 8.15 -10.74
N ARG A 42 -14.43 8.67 -9.51
CA ARG A 42 -14.79 10.07 -9.27
C ARG A 42 -13.61 11.03 -9.41
N PHE A 43 -12.37 10.56 -9.21
CA PHE A 43 -11.19 11.42 -9.22
C PHE A 43 -10.56 11.63 -10.61
N CYS A 44 -10.70 10.70 -11.56
CA CYS A 44 -10.15 10.88 -12.92
C CYS A 44 -10.97 11.80 -13.83
N LEU A 45 -12.15 12.28 -13.42
CA LEU A 45 -12.96 13.22 -14.22
C LEU A 45 -12.54 14.69 -14.05
N LEU A 46 -11.54 15.00 -13.22
CA LEU A 46 -11.15 16.38 -12.89
C LEU A 46 -9.79 16.81 -13.44
N SER A 47 -9.05 15.94 -14.14
CA SER A 47 -7.67 16.28 -14.59
C SER A 47 -7.35 15.97 -16.06
N ALA A 48 -8.35 15.68 -16.90
CA ALA A 48 -8.12 15.62 -18.35
C ALA A 48 -8.21 17.03 -18.95
N PRO A 49 -7.17 17.53 -19.64
CA PRO A 49 -7.33 18.66 -20.56
C PRO A 49 -8.20 18.18 -21.72
N TRP A 50 -9.42 18.71 -21.80
CA TRP A 50 -10.36 18.36 -22.85
C TRP A 50 -9.84 18.86 -24.19
N PRO A 51 -9.90 18.05 -25.26
CA PRO A 51 -9.70 18.53 -26.62
C PRO A 51 -10.83 19.52 -26.94
N ILE A 52 -10.44 20.75 -27.27
CA ILE A 52 -11.32 21.73 -27.89
C ILE A 52 -11.48 21.28 -29.33
N ASP A 53 -12.45 20.40 -29.61
CA ASP A 53 -13.01 20.29 -30.95
C ASP A 53 -14.39 19.61 -30.91
N ALA A 54 -15.37 20.39 -31.34
CA ALA A 54 -16.59 19.98 -32.03
C ALA A 54 -17.44 18.85 -31.43
N VAL A 55 -18.35 19.21 -30.50
CA VAL A 55 -19.69 18.61 -30.46
C VAL A 55 -20.73 19.71 -30.28
N HIS A 56 -21.34 20.05 -31.42
CA HIS A 56 -22.62 20.73 -31.53
C HIS A 56 -23.70 19.86 -30.86
N ASP A 57 -24.64 20.51 -30.18
CA ASP A 57 -25.95 20.00 -29.77
C ASP A 57 -26.02 18.97 -28.63
N ARG A 58 -25.90 19.44 -27.38
CA ARG A 58 -26.73 18.93 -26.27
C ARG A 58 -27.20 20.08 -25.35
N PRO A 59 -28.50 20.16 -25.01
CA PRO A 59 -29.02 21.15 -24.07
C PRO A 59 -28.80 20.68 -22.62
N PHE A 60 -27.57 20.80 -22.11
CA PHE A 60 -27.27 20.65 -20.68
C PHE A 60 -26.91 22.00 -20.09
N GLY A 61 -27.89 22.89 -20.04
CA GLY A 61 -27.70 24.25 -19.56
C GLY A 61 -28.92 24.79 -18.84
N PHE A 62 -29.46 24.08 -17.85
CA PHE A 62 -30.54 24.67 -17.05
C PHE A 62 -30.58 24.32 -15.55
N ILE A 63 -29.80 23.37 -15.02
CA ILE A 63 -29.98 22.96 -13.60
C ILE A 63 -29.09 23.73 -12.61
N THR A 64 -27.98 24.33 -13.02
CA THR A 64 -27.08 25.07 -12.10
C THR A 64 -27.37 26.56 -11.93
N PHE A 65 -28.28 27.16 -12.73
CA PHE A 65 -28.61 28.59 -12.61
C PHE A 65 -29.85 28.88 -11.74
N PHE A 66 -30.73 27.90 -11.49
CA PHE A 66 -31.91 28.14 -10.65
C PHE A 66 -31.63 28.17 -9.14
N ALA A 67 -30.49 27.65 -8.68
CA ALA A 67 -30.12 27.71 -7.27
C ALA A 67 -29.55 29.08 -6.83
N ILE A 68 -29.03 29.89 -7.77
CA ILE A 68 -28.49 31.22 -7.46
C ILE A 68 -29.61 32.28 -7.41
N GLY A 69 -30.68 32.09 -8.20
CA GLY A 69 -31.82 33.03 -8.25
C GLY A 69 -32.73 33.01 -7.01
N TYR A 70 -32.80 31.88 -6.29
CA TYR A 70 -33.66 31.77 -5.10
C TYR A 70 -33.06 32.41 -3.83
N ILE A 71 -31.80 32.86 -3.86
CA ILE A 71 -31.14 33.49 -2.71
C ILE A 71 -31.49 34.98 -2.58
N TYR A 72 -32.07 35.61 -3.61
CA TYR A 72 -32.21 37.07 -3.63
C TYR A 72 -33.52 37.63 -3.06
N ARG A 73 -34.46 36.77 -2.66
CA ARG A 73 -35.78 37.23 -2.18
C ARG A 73 -36.24 36.53 -0.91
N SER A 74 -35.34 36.40 0.07
CA SER A 74 -35.75 35.94 1.40
C SER A 74 -35.50 37.00 2.47
N ASN A 75 -36.47 37.10 3.39
CA ASN A 75 -36.51 38.02 4.51
C ASN A 75 -35.18 37.98 5.28
N LYS A 76 -34.76 39.14 5.78
CA LYS A 76 -33.46 39.44 6.43
C LYS A 76 -32.98 38.43 7.50
N MET A 77 -33.87 37.57 8.01
CA MET A 77 -33.60 36.49 8.96
C MET A 77 -33.04 35.21 8.30
N GLU A 78 -33.49 34.84 7.09
CA GLU A 78 -33.08 33.57 6.46
C GLU A 78 -31.65 33.61 5.88
N ILE A 79 -31.19 34.78 5.44
CA ILE A 79 -29.81 34.98 4.96
C ILE A 79 -28.78 34.72 6.08
N ARG A 80 -29.15 34.98 7.34
CA ARG A 80 -28.26 34.72 8.49
C ARG A 80 -28.11 33.22 8.75
N LEU A 81 -29.20 32.46 8.60
CA LEU A 81 -29.20 31.02 8.82
C LEU A 81 -28.35 30.27 7.78
N ILE A 82 -28.47 30.64 6.51
CA ILE A 82 -27.69 30.02 5.42
C ILE A 82 -26.19 30.25 5.62
N LYS A 83 -25.78 31.46 6.05
CA LYS A 83 -24.37 31.75 6.35
C LYS A 83 -23.84 30.91 7.50
N VAL A 84 -24.63 30.74 8.56
CA VAL A 84 -24.25 29.89 9.71
C VAL A 84 -24.13 28.42 9.27
N LEU A 85 -25.08 27.91 8.48
CA LEU A 85 -25.04 26.54 7.96
C LEU A 85 -23.86 26.31 7.01
N ALA A 86 -23.52 27.27 6.16
CA ALA A 86 -22.37 27.17 5.26
C ALA A 86 -21.04 27.14 6.04
N VAL A 87 -20.88 28.01 7.05
CA VAL A 87 -19.69 28.00 7.92
C VAL A 87 -19.61 26.71 8.74
N LEU A 88 -20.73 26.24 9.29
CA LEU A 88 -20.79 24.97 10.01
C LEU A 88 -20.46 23.78 9.11
N GLY A 89 -20.91 23.79 7.86
CA GLY A 89 -20.60 22.76 6.87
C GLY A 89 -19.11 22.70 6.53
N VAL A 90 -18.44 23.85 6.39
CA VAL A 90 -16.99 23.91 6.17
C VAL A 90 -16.21 23.43 7.40
N LEU A 91 -16.65 23.80 8.61
CA LEU A 91 -16.01 23.36 9.87
C LEU A 91 -16.19 21.86 10.14
N LEU A 92 -17.32 21.27 9.74
CA LEU A 92 -17.55 19.83 9.84
C LEU A 92 -16.84 19.05 8.72
N GLY A 93 -16.62 19.68 7.56
CA GLY A 93 -15.85 19.12 6.46
C GLY A 93 -14.34 19.06 6.69
N SER A 94 -13.82 19.77 7.69
CA SER A 94 -12.40 19.71 8.08
C SER A 94 -12.10 18.66 9.17
N LEU A 95 -13.01 17.72 9.41
CA LEU A 95 -12.73 16.59 10.31
C LEU A 95 -11.55 15.76 9.76
N GLN A 96 -10.77 15.27 10.71
CA GLN A 96 -9.35 14.93 10.57
C GLN A 96 -9.08 13.97 9.41
N ALA A 97 -8.26 14.40 8.45
CA ALA A 97 -7.41 13.47 7.74
C ALA A 97 -6.66 12.68 8.80
N GLN A 98 -6.91 11.36 8.89
CA GLN A 98 -6.19 10.51 9.82
C GLN A 98 -4.70 10.73 9.58
N ALA A 99 -4.02 11.29 10.58
CA ALA A 99 -2.65 11.73 10.44
C ALA A 99 -1.80 10.46 10.35
N VAL A 100 -1.46 10.10 9.11
CA VAL A 100 -0.54 9.01 8.84
C VAL A 100 0.76 9.31 9.58
N SER A 101 1.07 8.51 10.59
CA SER A 101 2.22 8.71 11.45
C SER A 101 3.25 7.61 11.19
N TYR A 102 4.53 7.97 11.22
CA TYR A 102 5.62 7.02 11.06
C TYR A 102 5.63 6.06 12.25
N ASP A 103 5.65 4.75 11.98
CA ASP A 103 5.67 3.70 12.99
C ASP A 103 7.09 3.17 13.19
N GLY A 104 7.75 2.73 12.12
CA GLY A 104 9.10 2.17 12.22
C GLY A 104 9.74 1.80 10.88
N THR A 105 10.99 1.35 10.98
CA THR A 105 11.76 0.79 9.87
C THR A 105 12.28 -0.58 10.27
N TRP A 106 12.15 -1.56 9.38
CA TRP A 106 12.63 -2.93 9.56
C TRP A 106 13.61 -3.29 8.47
N THR A 107 14.65 -4.02 8.83
CA THR A 107 15.65 -4.51 7.91
C THR A 107 15.80 -6.01 8.03
N GLN A 108 16.04 -6.67 6.91
CA GLN A 108 16.34 -8.10 6.86
C GLN A 108 17.46 -8.35 5.88
N ASN A 109 18.46 -9.13 6.30
CA ASN A 109 19.55 -9.58 5.45
C ASN A 109 19.50 -11.11 5.30
N LYS A 110 19.87 -11.60 4.13
CA LYS A 110 20.13 -13.00 3.83
C LYS A 110 21.38 -13.11 2.95
N SER A 111 22.46 -13.66 3.52
CA SER A 111 23.79 -13.77 2.90
C SER A 111 24.14 -15.17 2.36
N ASN A 112 23.13 -16.02 2.18
CA ASN A 112 23.27 -17.41 1.74
C ASN A 112 21.92 -17.88 1.22
N ALA A 113 21.90 -18.94 0.41
CA ALA A 113 20.66 -19.55 -0.07
C ALA A 113 19.63 -19.78 1.04
N GLY A 114 18.36 -19.56 0.70
CA GLY A 114 17.21 -19.77 1.58
C GLY A 114 16.39 -18.51 1.82
N VAL A 115 15.60 -18.53 2.88
CA VAL A 115 14.64 -17.47 3.22
C VAL A 115 14.92 -16.98 4.62
N ALA A 116 14.94 -15.67 4.81
CA ALA A 116 14.91 -15.03 6.11
C ALA A 116 13.71 -14.09 6.16
N TRP A 117 13.06 -14.03 7.30
CA TRP A 117 11.88 -13.21 7.50
C TRP A 117 11.92 -12.53 8.87
N THR A 118 11.40 -11.30 8.93
CA THR A 118 11.22 -10.56 10.17
C THR A 118 9.76 -10.11 10.28
N PRO A 119 9.07 -10.42 11.39
CA PRO A 119 7.75 -9.90 11.66
C PRO A 119 7.85 -8.40 12.00
N MET A 120 7.19 -7.58 11.20
CA MET A 120 6.96 -6.17 11.48
C MET A 120 5.71 -6.13 12.36
N ARG A 121 5.89 -6.16 13.69
CA ARG A 121 4.80 -6.20 14.68
C ARG A 121 3.89 -4.99 14.50
N THR A 122 2.83 -5.14 13.71
CA THR A 122 2.02 -4.04 13.21
C THR A 122 0.55 -4.39 13.36
N HIS A 123 -0.28 -3.37 13.58
CA HIS A 123 -1.71 -3.57 13.80
C HIS A 123 -2.52 -3.54 12.50
N ALA A 124 -3.83 -3.81 12.60
CA ALA A 124 -4.76 -3.79 11.47
C ALA A 124 -4.75 -2.45 10.69
N ASN A 125 -4.43 -1.35 11.37
CA ASN A 125 -4.41 0.00 10.82
C ASN A 125 -3.04 0.41 10.25
N HIS A 126 -2.08 -0.51 10.18
CA HIS A 126 -0.76 -0.19 9.64
C HIS A 126 -0.65 -0.58 8.18
N PHE A 127 0.06 0.25 7.43
CA PHE A 127 0.48 -0.02 6.06
C PHE A 127 2.01 -0.01 5.99
N CYS A 128 2.59 -1.06 5.41
CA CYS A 128 4.03 -1.20 5.23
C CYS A 128 4.37 -1.33 3.74
N PHE A 129 5.52 -0.78 3.36
CA PHE A 129 6.05 -0.95 2.01
C PHE A 129 7.57 -1.11 2.03
N LEU A 130 8.11 -1.71 0.98
CA LEU A 130 9.56 -1.84 0.80
C LEU A 130 10.16 -0.46 0.52
N SER A 131 11.13 -0.05 1.34
CA SER A 131 11.81 1.23 1.20
C SER A 131 13.16 1.09 0.48
N LYS A 132 13.85 -0.03 0.69
CA LYS A 132 15.16 -0.29 0.09
C LYS A 132 15.34 -1.77 -0.22
N VAL A 133 15.95 -2.06 -1.36
CA VAL A 133 16.35 -3.41 -1.78
C VAL A 133 17.77 -3.32 -2.31
N GLU A 134 18.69 -4.04 -1.68
CA GLU A 134 20.06 -4.21 -2.16
C GLU A 134 20.28 -5.70 -2.43
N ILE A 135 20.83 -5.99 -3.61
CA ILE A 135 21.17 -7.34 -4.04
C ILE A 135 22.63 -7.24 -4.50
N GLU A 136 23.51 -8.00 -3.86
CA GLU A 136 24.93 -8.06 -4.19
C GLU A 136 25.26 -9.42 -4.81
N GLU A 137 26.17 -9.42 -5.79
CA GLU A 137 26.72 -10.61 -6.45
C GLU A 137 25.69 -11.60 -7.01
N THR A 138 24.90 -11.18 -8.01
CA THR A 138 24.15 -12.13 -8.85
C THR A 138 24.84 -12.27 -10.21
N ASP A 139 25.95 -13.00 -10.26
CA ASP A 139 26.76 -13.13 -11.47
C ASP A 139 26.37 -14.35 -12.32
N THR A 140 25.67 -15.34 -11.76
CA THR A 140 25.18 -16.49 -12.52
C THR A 140 23.72 -16.35 -12.95
N SER A 141 23.41 -16.84 -14.15
CA SER A 141 22.05 -16.79 -14.75
C SER A 141 20.96 -17.57 -13.98
N ARG A 142 21.32 -18.25 -12.89
CA ARG A 142 20.40 -19.01 -12.03
C ARG A 142 20.27 -18.42 -10.63
N GLU A 143 20.97 -17.32 -10.35
CA GLU A 143 20.83 -16.57 -9.11
C GLU A 143 19.64 -15.64 -9.18
N TRP A 144 18.88 -15.63 -8.09
CA TRP A 144 17.79 -14.71 -7.93
C TRP A 144 17.66 -14.37 -6.46
N ALA A 145 17.32 -13.11 -6.22
CA ALA A 145 17.00 -12.58 -4.92
C ALA A 145 15.60 -11.96 -4.98
N ARG A 146 14.89 -11.97 -3.85
CA ARG A 146 13.54 -11.44 -3.75
C ARG A 146 13.32 -10.83 -2.38
N CYS A 147 12.91 -9.57 -2.37
CA CYS A 147 12.41 -8.88 -1.19
C CYS A 147 10.89 -8.76 -1.28
N ARG A 148 10.17 -9.04 -0.19
CA ARG A 148 8.72 -8.82 -0.10
C ARG A 148 8.33 -8.27 1.25
N ALA A 149 7.48 -7.27 1.26
CA ALA A 149 6.69 -6.90 2.43
C ALA A 149 5.24 -7.34 2.15
N TYR A 150 4.70 -8.24 2.97
CA TYR A 150 3.33 -8.73 2.79
C TYR A 150 2.66 -8.95 4.14
N ARG A 151 1.32 -8.95 4.14
CA ARG A 151 0.54 -9.30 5.32
C ARG A 151 0.43 -10.81 5.44
N SER A 152 0.81 -11.35 6.59
CA SER A 152 0.55 -12.76 6.90
C SER A 152 -0.95 -12.99 7.08
N SER A 153 -1.38 -14.26 7.18
CA SER A 153 -2.75 -14.62 7.59
C SER A 153 -3.01 -14.13 9.03
N GLY A 154 -3.32 -12.85 9.20
CA GLY A 154 -3.34 -12.13 10.47
C GLY A 154 -3.24 -10.62 10.29
N ALA A 155 -2.92 -9.90 11.38
CA ALA A 155 -2.68 -8.45 11.34
C ALA A 155 -1.22 -8.08 11.02
N ASP A 156 -0.29 -9.03 11.25
CA ASP A 156 1.14 -8.78 11.16
C ASP A 156 1.63 -8.69 9.71
N TRP A 157 2.45 -7.69 9.48
CA TRP A 157 3.27 -7.59 8.27
C TRP A 157 4.56 -8.39 8.43
N ILE A 158 5.01 -9.02 7.34
CA ILE A 158 6.25 -9.79 7.26
C ILE A 158 7.15 -9.16 6.21
N LEU A 159 8.41 -8.92 6.59
CA LEU A 159 9.49 -8.59 5.66
C LEU A 159 10.27 -9.88 5.34
N GLU A 160 10.25 -10.31 4.08
CA GLU A 160 10.93 -11.49 3.59
C GLU A 160 12.12 -11.09 2.70
N ALA A 161 13.28 -11.67 2.98
CA ALA A 161 14.46 -11.68 2.12
C ALA A 161 14.73 -13.13 1.69
N ARG A 162 14.64 -13.40 0.39
CA ARG A 162 14.82 -14.74 -0.18
C ARG A 162 15.95 -14.72 -1.19
N LEU A 163 16.84 -15.71 -1.07
CA LEU A 163 17.95 -15.95 -1.96
C LEU A 163 17.83 -17.38 -2.52
N GLY A 164 17.94 -17.52 -3.84
CA GLY A 164 17.75 -18.79 -4.54
C GLY A 164 18.80 -19.85 -4.20
N LYS A 165 19.96 -19.78 -4.85
CA LYS A 165 20.94 -20.89 -4.86
C LYS A 165 22.40 -20.49 -4.61
N SER A 166 22.72 -19.20 -4.60
CA SER A 166 24.09 -18.75 -4.39
C SER A 166 24.47 -18.71 -2.91
N SER A 167 25.75 -18.97 -2.64
CA SER A 167 26.38 -18.87 -1.31
C SER A 167 27.17 -17.57 -1.12
N ASP A 168 27.38 -16.82 -2.20
CA ASP A 168 28.14 -15.56 -2.29
C ASP A 168 27.24 -14.33 -2.46
N ALA A 169 25.96 -14.51 -2.77
CA ALA A 169 25.03 -13.41 -2.93
C ALA A 169 24.43 -12.93 -1.59
N ASP A 170 24.28 -11.61 -1.48
CA ASP A 170 23.64 -10.93 -0.35
C ASP A 170 22.31 -10.32 -0.80
N ALA A 171 21.24 -10.56 -0.05
CA ALA A 171 19.96 -9.88 -0.21
C ALA A 171 19.62 -9.07 1.04
N ARG A 172 19.62 -7.74 0.94
CA ARG A 172 19.25 -6.82 2.01
C ARG A 172 17.96 -6.09 1.67
N CYS A 173 16.94 -6.33 2.47
CA CYS A 173 15.62 -5.73 2.33
C CYS A 173 15.38 -4.75 3.48
N SER A 174 14.75 -3.62 3.19
CA SER A 174 14.25 -2.67 4.19
C SER A 174 12.79 -2.32 3.89
N ALA A 175 11.99 -2.18 4.94
CA ALA A 175 10.61 -1.75 4.85
C ALA A 175 10.32 -0.67 5.89
N ILE A 176 9.42 0.24 5.53
CA ILE A 176 8.91 1.28 6.42
C ILE A 176 7.42 1.03 6.63
N CYS A 177 6.96 1.17 7.87
CA CYS A 177 5.54 1.12 8.20
C CYS A 177 5.06 2.47 8.73
N TYR A 178 3.79 2.74 8.43
CA TYR A 178 3.06 3.89 8.93
C TYR A 178 1.76 3.41 9.59
N ASN A 179 1.32 4.14 10.61
CA ASN A 179 0.02 3.98 11.23
C ASN A 179 -0.98 4.93 10.57
N ASN A 180 -2.15 4.40 10.19
CA ASN A 180 -3.26 5.12 9.55
C ASN A 180 -4.43 5.32 10.53
#